data_AF-A0A964MBN9-F1
#
_entry.id   AF-A0A964MBN9-F1
#
_cell.length_a   1.000
_cell.length_b   1.000
_cell.length_c   1.000
_cell.angle_alpha   90.00
_cell.angle_beta   90.00
_cell.angle_gamma   90.00
#
_symmetry.space_group_name_H-M   'P 1'
#
loop_
_entity.id
_entity.type
_entity.pdbx_description
1 polymer ?
#
loop_
_entity_poly.entity_id
_entity_poly.type
_entity_poly.pdbx_seq_one_letter_code
_entity_poly.pdbx_strand_id
1 'polypeptide(L)'
;MNNAALAVSRYEQEYQQKLYTPEEVAATVKSGDHLCFPICAGEPTLFVKALAARKHELEGVVVNQQHHLCPDYLTPESVPHIKVNSWFTSHVSRKAVQNGWADFVPNYFHEVPKLLREYWPIDLAGTVVSPMDEHGFFTCSLSVAYTMEAVKKANRVVVQVNPNARRTHGNCH
;
A
#
# COMPACT_ATOMS: atom_id res chain seq x y z
N MET A 1 -12.63 -11.50 44.49
CA MET A 1 -12.86 -11.98 43.12
C MET A 1 -13.38 -10.80 42.32
N ASN A 2 -12.48 -10.08 41.63
CA ASN A 2 -12.80 -8.77 41.06
C ASN A 2 -13.32 -8.96 39.63
N ASN A 3 -14.62 -8.69 39.45
CA ASN A 3 -15.41 -8.92 38.24
C ASN A 3 -15.14 -7.83 37.17
N ALA A 4 -13.86 -7.58 36.88
CA ALA A 4 -13.41 -6.68 35.83
C ALA A 4 -12.65 -7.51 34.78
N ALA A 5 -13.37 -8.40 34.09
CA ALA A 5 -12.94 -8.76 32.75
C ALA A 5 -12.92 -7.45 31.96
N LEU A 6 -11.70 -6.93 31.74
CA LEU A 6 -11.42 -5.70 31.01
C LEU A 6 -12.32 -5.64 29.78
N ALA A 7 -13.24 -4.69 29.75
CA ALA A 7 -14.00 -4.42 28.54
C ALA A 7 -12.97 -4.08 27.45
N VAL A 8 -12.77 -4.99 26.51
CA VAL A 8 -11.89 -4.81 25.35
C VAL A 8 -12.26 -3.46 24.73
N SER A 9 -11.28 -2.55 24.60
CA SER A 9 -11.55 -1.20 24.10
C SER A 9 -12.24 -1.28 22.74
N ARG A 10 -13.07 -0.29 22.41
CA ARG A 10 -13.77 -0.25 21.11
C ARG A 10 -12.80 -0.42 19.94
N TYR A 11 -11.61 0.20 20.03
CA TYR A 11 -10.57 0.10 19.00
C TYR A 11 -9.96 -1.29 18.90
N GLU A 12 -9.74 -1.97 20.03
CA GLU A 12 -9.24 -3.34 20.02
C GLU A 12 -10.27 -4.29 19.39
N GLN A 13 -11.57 -4.10 19.67
CA GLN A 13 -12.62 -4.88 19.01
C GLN A 13 -12.64 -4.64 17.50
N GLU A 14 -12.54 -3.39 17.05
CA GLU A 14 -12.46 -3.04 15.63
C GLU A 14 -11.20 -3.61 14.96
N TYR A 15 -10.06 -3.57 15.66
CA TYR A 15 -8.81 -4.14 15.20
C TYR A 15 -8.94 -5.64 14.94
N GLN A 16 -9.48 -6.40 15.90
CA GLN A 16 -9.68 -7.84 15.76
C GLN A 16 -10.64 -8.19 14.61
N GLN A 17 -11.67 -7.37 14.37
CA GLN A 17 -12.60 -7.56 13.24
C GLN A 17 -11.97 -7.27 11.87
N LYS A 18 -10.90 -6.47 11.83
CA LYS A 18 -10.21 -6.07 10.60
C LYS A 18 -8.85 -6.74 10.44
N LEU A 19 -8.56 -7.74 11.25
CA LEU A 19 -7.34 -8.53 11.14
C LEU A 19 -7.54 -9.62 10.09
N TYR A 20 -6.75 -9.55 9.02
CA TYR A 20 -6.81 -10.47 7.88
C TYR A 20 -5.42 -11.01 7.56
N THR A 21 -5.38 -12.18 6.92
CA THR A 21 -4.15 -12.69 6.30
C THR A 21 -3.80 -11.90 5.03
N PRO A 22 -2.53 -11.88 4.60
CA PRO A 22 -2.15 -11.25 3.34
C PRO A 22 -2.95 -11.76 2.14
N GLU A 23 -3.28 -13.04 2.10
CA GLU A 23 -4.04 -13.69 1.04
C GLU A 23 -5.50 -13.24 1.03
N GLU A 24 -6.14 -13.13 2.20
CA GLU A 24 -7.50 -12.60 2.33
C GLU A 24 -7.58 -11.15 1.86
N VAL A 25 -6.59 -10.34 2.21
CA VAL A 25 -6.52 -8.95 1.73
C VAL A 25 -6.28 -8.91 0.22
N ALA A 26 -5.35 -9.72 -0.31
CA ALA A 26 -5.09 -9.83 -1.74
C ALA A 26 -6.34 -10.25 -2.52
N ALA A 27 -7.17 -11.14 -1.95
CA ALA A 27 -8.45 -11.57 -2.52
C ALA A 27 -9.45 -10.41 -2.73
N THR A 28 -9.32 -9.31 -1.98
CA THR A 28 -10.20 -8.14 -2.14
C THR A 28 -9.88 -7.29 -3.37
N VAL A 29 -8.68 -7.42 -3.95
CA VAL A 29 -8.29 -6.71 -5.18
C VAL A 29 -9.08 -7.26 -6.36
N LYS A 30 -9.60 -6.34 -7.18
CA LYS A 30 -10.42 -6.61 -8.35
C LYS A 30 -9.68 -6.18 -9.62
N SER A 31 -9.98 -6.83 -10.73
CA SER A 31 -9.51 -6.40 -12.05
C SER A 31 -9.85 -4.94 -12.31
N GLY A 32 -8.89 -4.19 -12.85
CA GLY A 32 -9.00 -2.74 -13.06
C GLY A 32 -8.71 -1.86 -11.85
N ASP A 33 -8.46 -2.41 -10.66
CA ASP A 33 -8.14 -1.59 -9.48
C ASP A 33 -6.83 -0.81 -9.67
N HIS A 34 -6.83 0.45 -9.25
CA HIS A 34 -5.63 1.28 -9.13
C HIS A 34 -5.10 1.24 -7.69
N LEU A 35 -3.94 0.63 -7.51
CA LEU A 35 -3.28 0.48 -6.22
C LEU A 35 -2.21 1.56 -6.03
N CYS A 36 -1.98 2.00 -4.79
CA CYS A 36 -0.90 2.93 -4.44
C CYS A 36 -0.13 2.46 -3.22
N PHE A 37 1.20 2.41 -3.35
CA PHE A 37 2.11 2.03 -2.26
C PHE A 37 3.17 3.11 -2.00
N PRO A 38 3.60 3.27 -0.74
CA PRO A 38 4.66 4.21 -0.37
C PRO A 38 6.02 3.87 -0.96
N ILE A 39 6.94 4.82 -0.77
CA ILE A 39 8.34 4.70 -1.15
C ILE A 39 9.07 3.73 -0.20
N CYS A 40 9.91 2.86 -0.73
CA CYS A 40 10.85 2.03 0.04
C CYS A 40 10.18 1.25 1.20
N ALA A 41 10.61 1.50 2.44
CA ALA A 41 10.25 0.71 3.63
C ALA A 41 8.77 0.82 4.04
N GLY A 42 7.99 1.71 3.41
CA GLY A 42 6.55 1.81 3.60
C GLY A 42 5.75 0.83 2.73
N GLU A 43 6.37 0.18 1.75
CA GLU A 43 5.72 -0.84 0.91
C GLU A 43 5.26 -2.03 1.79
N PRO A 44 3.97 -2.41 1.77
CA PRO A 44 3.45 -3.54 2.55
C PRO A 44 3.80 -4.86 1.87
N THR A 45 5.04 -5.31 2.04
CA THR A 45 5.63 -6.44 1.29
C THR A 45 4.87 -7.76 1.42
N LEU A 46 4.21 -8.04 2.55
CA LEU A 46 3.40 -9.25 2.71
C LEU A 46 2.19 -9.23 1.79
N PHE A 47 1.48 -8.10 1.75
CA PHE A 47 0.35 -7.89 0.85
C PHE A 47 0.79 -7.89 -0.62
N VAL A 48 1.88 -7.19 -0.94
CA VAL A 48 2.46 -7.14 -2.29
C VAL A 48 2.82 -8.54 -2.80
N LYS A 49 3.40 -9.39 -1.95
CA LYS A 49 3.73 -10.77 -2.29
C LYS A 49 2.48 -11.62 -2.52
N ALA A 50 1.48 -11.52 -1.64
CA ALA A 50 0.22 -12.24 -1.79
C ALA A 50 -0.54 -11.81 -3.06
N LEU A 51 -0.53 -10.52 -3.39
CA LEU A 51 -1.08 -9.98 -4.62
C LEU A 51 -0.37 -10.55 -5.86
N ALA A 52 0.97 -10.59 -5.85
CA ALA A 52 1.75 -11.15 -6.96
C ALA A 52 1.46 -12.64 -7.18
N ALA A 53 1.27 -13.41 -6.11
CA ALA A 53 0.98 -14.84 -6.18
C ALA A 53 -0.34 -15.16 -6.90
N ARG A 54 -1.33 -14.27 -6.83
CA ARG A 54 -2.64 -14.43 -7.51
C ARG A 54 -2.77 -13.62 -8.80
N LYS A 55 -1.68 -13.07 -9.36
CA LYS A 55 -1.73 -12.17 -10.53
C LYS A 55 -2.54 -12.74 -11.69
N HIS A 56 -2.48 -14.05 -11.94
CA HIS A 56 -3.19 -14.68 -13.06
C HIS A 56 -4.72 -14.70 -12.94
N GLU A 57 -5.26 -14.36 -11.76
CA GLU A 57 -6.70 -14.19 -11.54
C GLU A 57 -7.19 -12.77 -11.83
N LEU A 58 -6.26 -11.83 -12.10
CA LEU A 58 -6.53 -10.41 -12.25
C LEU A 58 -6.22 -9.95 -13.67
N GLU A 59 -6.90 -8.90 -14.10
CA GLU A 59 -6.64 -8.23 -15.38
C GLU A 59 -6.65 -6.71 -15.18
N GLY A 60 -5.70 -6.02 -15.81
CA GLY A 60 -5.68 -4.56 -15.84
C GLY A 60 -5.52 -3.86 -14.49
N VAL A 61 -5.01 -4.53 -13.45
CA VAL A 61 -4.66 -3.88 -12.18
C VAL A 61 -3.46 -2.97 -12.41
N VAL A 62 -3.47 -1.77 -11.82
CA VAL A 62 -2.40 -0.79 -11.97
C VAL A 62 -1.76 -0.52 -10.61
N VAL A 63 -0.46 -0.77 -10.49
CA VAL A 63 0.31 -0.40 -9.28
C VAL A 63 1.03 0.92 -9.51
N ASN A 64 0.71 1.91 -8.69
CA ASN A 64 1.29 3.25 -8.75
C ASN A 64 2.22 3.49 -7.56
N GLN A 65 3.51 3.72 -7.82
CA GLN A 65 4.50 3.86 -6.76
C GLN A 65 5.77 4.58 -7.24
N GLN A 66 6.40 5.31 -6.32
CA GLN A 66 7.78 5.76 -6.45
C GLN A 66 8.72 4.78 -5.73
N HIS A 67 9.79 4.37 -6.40
CA HIS A 67 10.84 3.51 -5.82
C HIS A 67 10.33 2.20 -5.18
N HIS A 68 9.91 1.27 -6.03
CA HIS A 68 9.61 -0.12 -5.67
C HIS A 68 10.77 -0.80 -4.94
N LEU A 69 10.47 -1.76 -4.05
CA LEU A 69 11.49 -2.61 -3.45
C LEU A 69 11.95 -3.71 -4.40
N CYS A 70 11.10 -4.70 -4.71
CA CYS A 70 11.32 -5.76 -5.71
C CYS A 70 10.06 -6.67 -5.76
N PRO A 71 8.92 -6.21 -6.30
CA PRO A 71 7.71 -7.03 -6.32
C PRO A 71 7.78 -8.13 -7.39
N ASP A 72 7.27 -9.32 -7.06
CA ASP A 72 7.26 -10.50 -7.96
C ASP A 72 6.33 -10.34 -9.18
N TYR A 73 5.44 -9.34 -9.18
CA TYR A 73 4.63 -8.97 -10.35
C TYR A 73 5.37 -8.04 -11.31
N LEU A 74 6.62 -7.65 -11.02
CA LEU A 74 7.45 -6.96 -11.99
C LEU A 74 8.12 -8.00 -12.89
N THR A 75 7.31 -8.66 -13.74
CA THR A 75 7.77 -9.51 -14.88
C THR A 75 7.01 -9.20 -16.18
N PRO A 76 7.56 -9.51 -17.38
CA PRO A 76 6.84 -9.28 -18.64
C PRO A 76 5.50 -10.00 -18.72
N GLU A 77 5.39 -11.21 -18.16
CA GLU A 77 4.11 -11.95 -18.16
C GLU A 77 3.05 -11.32 -17.26
N SER A 78 3.44 -10.39 -16.39
CA SER A 78 2.52 -9.74 -15.46
C SER A 78 1.75 -8.58 -16.09
N VAL A 79 2.20 -8.03 -17.23
CA VAL A 79 1.60 -6.86 -17.88
C VAL A 79 0.08 -6.93 -18.09
N PRO A 80 -0.53 -8.03 -18.60
CA PRO A 80 -1.99 -8.10 -18.74
C PRO A 80 -2.72 -8.12 -17.39
N HIS A 81 -2.04 -8.53 -16.33
CA HIS A 81 -2.60 -8.79 -15.01
C HIS A 81 -2.43 -7.59 -14.07
N ILE A 82 -1.18 -7.23 -13.83
CA ILE A 82 -0.71 -6.16 -12.95
C ILE A 82 0.34 -5.36 -13.72
N LYS A 83 -0.01 -4.14 -14.12
CA LYS A 83 0.88 -3.21 -14.79
C LYS A 83 1.42 -2.20 -13.79
N VAL A 84 2.73 -1.96 -13.83
CA VAL A 84 3.37 -0.96 -12.97
C VAL A 84 3.39 0.40 -13.66
N ASN A 85 2.84 1.40 -12.97
CA ASN A 85 2.99 2.82 -13.28
C ASN A 85 4.07 3.42 -12.37
N SER A 86 5.28 3.52 -12.92
CA SER A 86 6.44 4.01 -12.19
C SER A 86 6.43 5.54 -12.13
N TRP A 87 6.11 6.10 -10.96
CA TRP A 87 6.20 7.55 -10.71
C TRP A 87 7.64 8.01 -10.44
N PHE A 88 8.53 7.07 -10.11
CA PHE A 88 9.97 7.24 -10.05
C PHE A 88 10.63 5.92 -10.44
N THR A 89 11.55 5.95 -11.41
CA THR A 89 12.21 4.76 -11.94
C THR A 89 13.55 4.51 -11.25
N SER A 90 13.67 3.40 -10.53
CA SER A 90 14.89 2.99 -9.82
C SER A 90 15.61 1.85 -10.56
N HIS A 91 16.69 1.30 -9.99
CA HIS A 91 17.33 0.09 -10.54
C HIS A 91 16.37 -1.10 -10.66
N VAL A 92 15.29 -1.12 -9.85
CA VAL A 92 14.26 -2.17 -9.83
C VAL A 92 13.35 -2.05 -11.07
N SER A 93 12.77 -0.87 -11.31
CA SER A 93 11.81 -0.67 -12.40
C SER A 93 12.42 -0.25 -13.74
N ARG A 94 13.69 0.16 -13.79
CA ARG A 94 14.35 0.66 -15.02
C ARG A 94 14.28 -0.32 -16.18
N LYS A 95 14.56 -1.60 -15.94
CA LYS A 95 14.48 -2.62 -16.99
C LYS A 95 13.04 -2.79 -17.50
N ALA A 96 12.06 -2.74 -16.61
CA ALA A 96 10.66 -2.85 -16.98
C ALA A 96 10.21 -1.71 -17.88
N VAL A 97 10.56 -0.47 -17.51
CA VAL A 97 10.29 0.73 -18.32
C VAL A 97 11.00 0.66 -19.67
N GLN A 98 12.31 0.36 -19.69
CA GLN A 98 13.10 0.36 -20.93
C GLN A 98 12.64 -0.65 -21.98
N ASN A 99 12.07 -1.79 -21.57
CA ASN A 99 11.56 -2.79 -22.51
C ASN A 99 10.03 -2.73 -22.66
N GLY A 100 9.35 -1.70 -22.12
CA GLY A 100 7.93 -1.44 -22.38
C GLY A 100 6.91 -2.25 -21.58
N TRP A 101 7.31 -2.88 -20.46
CA TRP A 101 6.43 -3.69 -19.61
C TRP A 101 6.13 -3.03 -18.24
N ALA A 102 6.55 -1.77 -18.08
CA ALA A 102 6.03 -0.84 -17.08
C ALA A 102 5.95 0.56 -17.70
N ASP A 103 5.01 1.38 -17.26
CA ASP A 103 4.92 2.77 -17.68
C ASP A 103 5.81 3.66 -16.81
N PHE A 104 6.27 4.78 -17.37
CA PHE A 104 6.88 5.87 -16.63
C PHE A 104 5.96 7.08 -16.66
N VAL A 105 5.68 7.65 -15.49
CA VAL A 105 4.82 8.84 -15.35
C VAL A 105 5.70 10.01 -14.92
N PRO A 106 6.03 10.96 -15.82
CA PRO A 106 6.77 12.16 -15.45
C PRO A 106 5.95 13.01 -14.48
N ASN A 107 6.55 13.34 -13.33
CA ASN A 107 5.92 14.19 -12.31
C ASN A 107 7.00 14.84 -11.44
N TYR A 108 6.65 15.94 -10.79
CA TYR A 108 7.42 16.45 -9.66
C TYR A 108 6.94 15.79 -8.37
N PHE A 109 7.88 15.34 -7.54
CA PHE A 109 7.55 14.63 -6.30
C PHE A 109 6.62 15.43 -5.37
N HIS A 110 6.84 16.74 -5.25
CA HIS A 110 6.01 17.61 -4.41
C HIS A 110 4.57 17.79 -4.97
N GLU A 111 4.35 17.51 -6.25
CA GLU A 111 3.02 17.58 -6.88
C GLU A 111 2.23 16.27 -6.77
N VAL A 112 2.87 15.14 -6.46
CA VAL A 112 2.20 13.83 -6.34
C VAL A 112 0.95 13.89 -5.44
N PRO A 113 0.96 14.54 -4.25
CA PRO A 113 -0.26 14.70 -3.47
C PRO A 113 -1.38 15.45 -4.21
N LYS A 114 -1.04 16.49 -4.99
CA LYS A 114 -2.04 17.20 -5.81
C LYS A 114 -2.58 16.30 -6.92
N LEU A 115 -1.70 15.54 -7.58
CA LEU A 115 -2.07 14.63 -8.66
C LEU A 115 -3.00 13.51 -8.17
N LEU A 116 -2.75 12.97 -6.98
CA LEU A 116 -3.64 12.02 -6.29
C LEU A 116 -5.03 12.61 -6.01
N ARG A 117 -5.09 13.87 -5.55
CA ARG A 117 -6.39 14.51 -5.28
C ARG A 117 -7.20 14.71 -6.55
N GLU A 118 -6.57 15.25 -7.58
CA GLU A 118 -7.26 15.82 -8.74
C GLU A 118 -7.41 14.84 -9.91
N TYR A 119 -6.47 13.91 -10.12
CA TYR A 119 -6.38 13.17 -11.40
C TYR A 119 -6.27 11.66 -11.26
N TRP A 120 -5.45 11.16 -10.32
CA TRP A 120 -5.16 9.73 -10.25
C TRP A 120 -6.18 8.98 -9.38
N PRO A 121 -6.91 8.00 -9.95
CA PRO A 121 -7.78 7.14 -9.15
C PRO A 121 -6.93 6.23 -8.27
N ILE A 122 -7.39 5.99 -7.05
CA ILE A 122 -6.80 5.01 -6.13
C ILE A 122 -7.96 4.22 -5.52
N ASP A 123 -8.04 2.94 -5.84
CA ASP A 123 -9.04 2.02 -5.29
C ASP A 123 -8.57 1.39 -3.98
N LEU A 124 -7.25 1.21 -3.84
CA LEU A 124 -6.64 0.68 -2.63
C LEU A 124 -5.27 1.33 -2.37
N ALA A 125 -5.09 1.83 -1.16
CA ALA A 125 -3.79 2.25 -0.64
C ALA A 125 -3.27 1.23 0.37
N GLY A 126 -2.00 0.84 0.26
CA GLY A 126 -1.36 -0.10 1.18
C GLY A 126 -0.12 0.51 1.82
N THR A 127 0.04 0.44 3.14
CA THR A 127 1.24 0.97 3.81
C THR A 127 1.67 0.14 5.02
N VAL A 128 2.96 0.12 5.32
CA VAL A 128 3.47 -0.32 6.63
C VAL A 128 3.16 0.71 7.70
N VAL A 129 2.78 0.25 8.89
CA VAL A 129 2.52 1.11 10.05
C VAL A 129 3.13 0.56 11.34
N SER A 130 3.33 1.45 12.33
CA SER A 130 3.60 1.05 13.73
C SER A 130 2.41 0.29 14.33
N PRO A 131 2.58 -0.43 15.45
CA PRO A 131 1.44 -0.91 16.24
C PRO A 131 0.46 0.21 16.60
N MET A 132 -0.81 -0.17 16.75
CA MET A 132 -1.88 0.70 17.22
C MET A 132 -1.58 1.17 18.65
N ASP A 133 -1.80 2.44 18.96
CA ASP A 133 -1.74 2.92 20.34
C ASP A 133 -3.07 2.73 21.08
N GLU A 134 -3.11 3.12 22.36
CA GLU A 134 -4.30 3.04 23.21
C GLU A 134 -5.50 3.89 22.72
N HIS A 135 -5.25 4.82 21.80
CA HIS A 135 -6.25 5.71 21.22
C HIS A 135 -6.72 5.26 19.83
N GLY A 136 -6.21 4.14 19.32
CA GLY A 136 -6.59 3.60 18.02
C GLY A 136 -5.75 4.12 16.84
N PHE A 137 -4.66 4.86 17.10
CA PHE A 137 -3.84 5.45 16.04
C PHE A 137 -2.66 4.58 15.65
N PHE A 138 -2.49 4.44 14.34
CA PHE A 138 -1.28 3.94 13.70
C PHE A 138 -0.38 5.10 13.28
N THR A 139 0.86 4.82 12.89
CA THR A 139 1.68 5.81 12.19
C THR A 139 2.36 5.18 10.99
N CYS A 140 2.46 5.91 9.87
CA CYS A 140 3.14 5.45 8.64
C CYS A 140 4.67 5.36 8.77
N SER A 141 5.22 5.56 9.97
CA SER A 141 6.64 5.40 10.27
C SER A 141 7.51 6.20 9.28
N LEU A 142 8.49 5.56 8.65
CA LEU A 142 9.47 6.18 7.75
C LEU A 142 8.90 6.67 6.41
N SER A 143 7.62 6.46 6.11
CA SER A 143 7.06 6.65 4.77
C SER A 143 5.81 7.51 4.75
N VAL A 144 5.97 8.81 5.02
CA VAL A 144 4.88 9.79 5.02
C VAL A 144 4.58 10.33 3.62
N ALA A 145 5.59 10.86 2.92
CA ALA A 145 5.59 11.31 1.52
C ALA A 145 4.19 11.65 0.95
N TYR A 146 3.74 10.93 -0.07
CA TYR A 146 2.38 10.98 -0.61
C TYR A 146 1.43 9.97 0.04
N THR A 147 1.91 9.15 0.97
CA THR A 147 1.17 8.04 1.60
C THR A 147 -0.12 8.52 2.24
N MET A 148 -0.07 9.60 3.02
CA MET A 148 -1.27 10.11 3.70
C MET A 148 -2.32 10.63 2.72
N GLU A 149 -1.89 11.13 1.56
CA GLU A 149 -2.83 11.54 0.52
C GLU A 149 -3.44 10.32 -0.19
N ALA A 150 -2.64 9.29 -0.47
CA ALA A 150 -3.14 8.03 -1.02
C ALA A 150 -4.14 7.37 -0.06
N VAL A 151 -3.86 7.34 1.25
CA VAL A 151 -4.75 6.83 2.29
C VAL A 151 -6.07 7.59 2.34
N LYS A 152 -6.05 8.93 2.22
CA LYS A 152 -7.27 9.76 2.19
C LYS A 152 -8.09 9.60 0.91
N LYS A 153 -7.41 9.39 -0.22
CA LYS A 153 -8.04 9.24 -1.54
C LYS A 153 -8.66 7.86 -1.74
N ALA A 154 -8.04 6.82 -1.20
CA ALA A 154 -8.37 5.44 -1.51
C ALA A 154 -9.74 5.01 -0.97
N ASN A 155 -10.46 4.21 -1.77
CA ASN A 155 -11.71 3.57 -1.32
C ASN A 155 -11.47 2.55 -0.21
N ARG A 156 -10.31 1.88 -0.23
CA ARG A 156 -9.90 0.86 0.73
C ARG A 156 -8.48 1.14 1.19
N VAL A 157 -8.23 0.95 2.48
CA VAL A 157 -6.89 1.12 3.06
C VAL A 157 -6.47 -0.18 3.74
N VAL A 158 -5.29 -0.65 3.37
CA VAL A 158 -4.65 -1.82 3.95
C VAL A 158 -3.41 -1.35 4.72
N VAL A 159 -3.30 -1.79 5.98
CA VAL A 159 -2.12 -1.51 6.78
C VAL A 159 -1.41 -2.80 7.17
N GLN A 160 -0.10 -2.86 6.91
CA GLN A 160 0.76 -3.93 7.40
C GLN A 160 1.38 -3.47 8.72
N VAL A 161 0.87 -3.99 9.83
CA VAL A 161 1.39 -3.66 11.16
C VAL A 161 2.76 -4.33 11.35
N ASN A 162 3.78 -3.52 11.61
CA ASN A 162 5.13 -4.00 11.88
C ASN A 162 5.57 -3.55 13.29
N PRO A 163 5.80 -4.47 14.24
CA PRO A 163 6.29 -4.13 15.58
C PRO A 163 7.62 -3.36 15.59
N ASN A 164 8.41 -3.46 14.52
CA ASN A 164 9.67 -2.72 14.36
C ASN A 164 9.48 -1.33 13.72
N ALA A 165 8.31 -1.03 13.15
CA ALA A 165 8.02 0.30 12.62
C ALA A 165 7.89 1.29 13.78
N ARG A 166 8.71 2.34 13.76
CA ARG A 166 8.75 3.35 14.82
C ARG A 166 7.51 4.23 14.76
N ARG A 167 6.97 4.56 15.92
CA ARG A 167 5.96 5.60 16.06
C ARG A 167 6.63 6.95 15.80
N THR A 168 6.23 7.62 14.72
CA THR A 168 6.78 8.92 14.31
C THR A 168 5.77 10.03 14.62
N HIS A 169 6.28 11.26 14.76
CA HIS A 169 5.45 12.45 14.95
C HIS A 169 5.25 13.20 13.63
N GLY A 170 4.16 13.96 13.55
CA GLY A 170 3.79 14.75 12.38
C GLY A 170 2.51 14.25 11.72
N ASN A 171 2.29 14.67 10.48
CA ASN A 171 1.10 14.32 9.70
C ASN A 171 1.25 12.91 9.09
N CYS A 172 1.17 11.89 9.95
CA CYS A 172 1.50 10.50 9.62
C CYS A 172 0.58 9.47 10.30
N HIS A 173 -0.53 9.91 10.90
CA HIS A 173 -1.49 9.12 11.65
C HIS A 173 -2.87 9.15 10.99
#